data_AF-A0A7S2GNH4-F1
#
_entry.id   AF-A0A7S2GNH4-F1
#
_cell.length_a   1.000
_cell.length_b   1.000
_cell.length_c   1.000
_cell.angle_alpha   90.00
_cell.angle_beta   90.00
_cell.angle_gamma   90.00
#
_symmetry.space_group_name_H-M   'P 1'
#
loop_
_entity.id
_entity.type
_entity.pdbx_description
1 polymer ?
#
loop_
_entity_poly.entity_id
_entity_poly.type
_entity_poly.pdbx_seq_one_letter_code
_entity_poly.pdbx_strand_id
1 'polypeptide(L)'
;KAALAGQQWPADVRQLLSRQRQRSQFCKSWRAVLALPLPATAFRRVLSEWPAAILPHVPVPLRYCDLLSDGYARGGVDAILALRGLFMLMTQHNLEYPNFYPRLYSVLTLDALCGPHRATFARHLAIFLSSTGLPAYLIAAFVKRLARLALLASPSGAALACALAFNTLLLHPSARVLVHRSLPAAAER
;
A
#
# COMPACT_ATOMS: atom_id res chain seq x y z
N LYS A 1 43.14 -4.58 2.69
CA LYS A 1 42.15 -5.56 2.18
C LYS A 1 42.68 -7.01 2.07
N ALA A 2 43.88 -7.36 2.58
CA ALA A 2 44.46 -8.70 2.43
C ALA A 2 44.78 -9.44 3.75
N ALA A 3 44.40 -8.92 4.93
CA ALA A 3 44.81 -9.49 6.22
C ALA A 3 43.81 -10.48 6.87
N LEU A 4 42.60 -10.66 6.31
CA LEU A 4 41.57 -11.52 6.90
C LEU A 4 41.28 -12.80 6.10
N ALA A 5 42.01 -13.05 5.01
CA ALA A 5 41.74 -14.17 4.10
C ALA A 5 42.18 -15.55 4.65
N GLY A 6 42.93 -15.59 5.75
CA GLY A 6 43.48 -16.84 6.33
C GLY A 6 42.82 -17.31 7.63
N GLN A 7 41.95 -16.51 8.26
CA GLN A 7 41.41 -16.86 9.57
C GLN A 7 40.06 -17.54 9.43
N GLN A 8 40.13 -18.85 9.33
CA GLN A 8 38.98 -19.74 9.29
C GLN A 8 38.19 -19.61 10.61
N TRP A 9 37.03 -18.93 10.55
CA TRP A 9 36.16 -18.74 11.72
C TRP A 9 35.87 -20.07 12.44
N PRO A 10 35.73 -20.08 13.78
CA PRO A 10 35.34 -21.26 14.55
C PRO A 10 34.05 -21.89 14.00
N ALA A 11 33.89 -23.21 14.12
CA ALA A 11 32.74 -23.93 13.57
C ALA A 11 31.38 -23.36 14.06
N ASP A 12 31.32 -22.95 15.33
CA ASP A 12 30.15 -22.31 15.94
C ASP A 12 29.78 -20.99 15.26
N VAL A 13 30.80 -20.17 14.93
CA VAL A 13 30.60 -18.89 14.24
C VAL A 13 30.17 -19.12 12.80
N ARG A 14 30.70 -20.14 12.11
CA ARG A 14 30.23 -20.51 10.77
C ARG A 14 28.76 -20.93 10.76
N GLN A 15 28.31 -21.65 11.80
CA GLN A 15 26.90 -21.96 11.95
C GLN A 15 26.03 -20.70 12.19
N LEU A 16 26.54 -19.68 12.88
CA LEU A 16 25.83 -18.40 13.07
C LEU A 16 25.74 -17.59 11.77
N LEU A 17 26.75 -17.70 10.89
CA LEU A 17 26.77 -17.06 9.58
C LEU A 17 25.85 -17.73 8.55
N SER A 18 25.23 -18.87 8.90
CA SER A 18 24.24 -19.53 8.04
C SER A 18 23.04 -18.61 7.79
N ARG A 19 22.74 -18.37 6.51
CA ARG A 19 21.57 -17.57 6.05
C ARG A 19 20.25 -18.09 6.62
N GLN A 20 20.11 -19.41 6.77
CA GLN A 20 18.90 -20.04 7.31
C GLN A 20 18.73 -19.71 8.81
N ARG A 21 19.82 -19.77 9.59
CA ARG A 21 19.80 -19.40 11.02
C ARG A 21 19.54 -17.91 11.20
N GLN A 22 20.18 -17.05 10.41
CA GLN A 22 19.95 -15.61 10.43
C GLN A 22 18.50 -15.24 10.13
N ARG A 23 17.90 -15.83 9.08
CA ARG A 23 16.47 -15.64 8.75
C ARG A 23 15.55 -16.12 9.87
N SER A 24 15.85 -17.27 10.47
CA SER A 24 15.07 -17.78 11.60
C SER A 24 15.15 -16.83 12.79
N GLN A 25 16.33 -16.31 13.14
CA GLN A 25 16.47 -15.40 14.28
C GLN A 25 15.85 -14.04 14.00
N PHE A 26 15.97 -13.53 12.77
CA PHE A 26 15.29 -12.31 12.32
C PHE A 26 13.76 -12.42 12.47
N CYS A 27 13.16 -13.55 12.05
CA CYS A 27 11.72 -13.74 12.22
C CYS A 27 11.31 -13.87 13.69
N LYS A 28 12.13 -14.53 14.52
CA LYS A 28 11.87 -14.66 15.96
C LYS A 28 11.97 -13.31 16.67
N SER A 29 12.96 -12.49 16.35
CA SER A 29 13.12 -11.17 16.94
C SER A 29 11.98 -10.23 16.56
N TRP A 30 11.59 -10.18 15.28
CA TRP A 30 10.43 -9.39 14.87
C TRP A 30 9.15 -9.82 15.55
N ARG A 31 8.90 -11.13 15.67
CA ARG A 31 7.75 -11.62 16.45
C ARG A 31 7.80 -11.18 17.91
N ALA A 32 8.96 -11.26 18.55
CA ALA A 32 9.11 -10.83 19.94
C ALA A 32 8.87 -9.32 20.08
N VAL A 33 9.37 -8.51 19.15
CA VAL A 33 9.15 -7.05 19.13
C VAL A 33 7.68 -6.71 18.89
N LEU A 34 7.01 -7.39 17.96
CA LEU A 34 5.60 -7.16 17.64
C LEU A 34 4.65 -7.66 18.73
N ALA A 35 5.09 -8.59 19.58
CA ALA A 35 4.33 -9.05 20.74
C ALA A 35 4.32 -8.03 21.90
N LEU A 36 5.23 -7.07 21.89
CA LEU A 36 5.29 -6.01 22.90
C LEU A 36 4.28 -4.90 22.60
N PRO A 37 3.77 -4.17 23.62
CA PRO A 37 2.96 -2.99 23.41
C PRO A 37 3.82 -1.87 22.78
N LEU A 38 3.79 -1.78 21.46
CA LEU A 38 4.57 -0.79 20.72
C LEU A 38 3.93 0.62 20.85
N PRO A 39 4.73 1.66 21.12
CA PRO A 39 4.24 3.03 21.04
C PRO A 39 3.83 3.36 19.59
N ALA A 40 2.85 4.25 19.42
CA ALA A 40 2.26 4.56 18.11
C ALA A 40 3.30 5.01 17.07
N THR A 41 4.34 5.72 17.49
CA THR A 41 5.45 6.16 16.61
C THR A 41 6.26 4.99 16.07
N ALA A 42 6.57 4.00 16.92
CA ALA A 42 7.28 2.79 16.51
C ALA A 42 6.40 1.94 15.58
N PHE A 43 5.12 1.78 15.91
CA PHE A 43 4.17 1.05 15.08
C PHE A 43 4.06 1.63 13.66
N ARG A 44 3.94 2.96 13.52
CA ARG A 44 3.93 3.63 12.21
C ARG A 44 5.22 3.43 11.41
N ARG A 45 6.38 3.50 12.08
CA ARG A 45 7.67 3.22 11.42
C ARG A 45 7.73 1.80 10.90
N VAL A 46 7.28 0.84 11.71
CA VAL A 46 7.20 -0.56 11.30
C VAL A 46 6.31 -0.71 10.07
N LEU A 47 5.11 -0.12 10.04
CA LEU A 47 4.20 -0.17 8.88
C LEU A 47 4.80 0.46 7.62
N SER A 48 5.51 1.59 7.74
CA SER A 48 6.13 2.30 6.62
C SER A 48 7.24 1.47 5.97
N GLU A 49 8.14 0.92 6.79
CA GLU A 49 9.31 0.16 6.33
C GLU A 49 8.98 -1.29 5.99
N TRP A 50 7.81 -1.79 6.42
CA TRP A 50 7.39 -3.18 6.27
C TRP A 50 7.61 -3.75 4.88
N PRO A 51 7.09 -3.13 3.80
CA PRO A 51 7.10 -3.76 2.48
C PRO A 51 8.49 -3.81 1.86
N ALA A 52 9.36 -2.85 2.19
CA ALA A 52 10.68 -2.72 1.57
C ALA A 52 11.78 -3.42 2.37
N ALA A 53 11.79 -3.27 3.70
CA ALA A 53 12.89 -3.72 4.55
C ALA A 53 12.65 -5.11 5.16
N ILE A 54 11.40 -5.49 5.44
CA ILE A 54 11.10 -6.67 6.26
C ILE A 54 10.57 -7.83 5.41
N LEU A 55 9.59 -7.58 4.53
CA LEU A 55 8.97 -8.63 3.71
C LEU A 55 9.97 -9.47 2.87
N PRO A 56 10.99 -8.90 2.20
CA PRO A 56 11.92 -9.69 1.37
C PRO A 56 12.78 -10.70 2.15
N HIS A 57 12.88 -10.53 3.46
CA HIS A 57 13.74 -11.34 4.33
C HIS A 57 12.96 -12.41 5.11
N VAL A 58 11.62 -12.35 5.07
CA VAL A 58 10.73 -13.26 5.76
C VAL A 58 10.37 -14.45 4.85
N PRO A 59 10.46 -15.71 5.33
CA PRO A 59 10.11 -16.88 4.55
C PRO A 59 8.60 -17.08 4.38
N VAL A 60 7.78 -16.64 5.36
CA VAL A 60 6.30 -16.72 5.31
C VAL A 60 5.70 -15.33 5.57
N PRO A 61 5.59 -14.47 4.54
CA PRO A 61 5.06 -13.10 4.63
C PRO A 61 3.63 -12.99 5.19
N LEU A 62 2.78 -13.98 4.89
CA LEU A 62 1.37 -14.01 5.30
C LEU A 62 1.17 -13.97 6.83
N ARG A 63 2.17 -14.38 7.62
CA ARG A 63 2.11 -14.37 9.10
C ARG A 63 1.94 -12.98 9.71
N TYR A 64 2.19 -11.94 8.93
CA TYR A 64 2.08 -10.55 9.37
C TYR A 64 0.88 -9.82 8.77
N CYS A 65 -0.03 -10.57 8.14
CA CYS A 65 -1.30 -10.03 7.64
C CYS A 65 -2.11 -9.38 8.77
N ASP A 66 -2.14 -9.98 9.96
CA ASP A 66 -2.91 -9.47 11.10
C ASP A 66 -2.40 -8.09 11.53
N LEU A 67 -1.08 -7.90 11.61
CA LEU A 67 -0.46 -6.60 11.91
C LEU A 67 -0.90 -5.51 10.94
N LEU A 68 -0.87 -5.83 9.65
CA LEU A 68 -1.24 -4.89 8.59
C LEU A 68 -2.76 -4.64 8.57
N SER A 69 -3.55 -5.66 8.86
CA SER A 69 -5.01 -5.58 8.96
C SER A 69 -5.43 -4.72 10.16
N ASP A 70 -4.73 -4.84 11.29
CA ASP A 70 -4.92 -3.99 12.48
C ASP A 70 -4.55 -2.54 12.20
N GLY A 71 -3.40 -2.31 11.56
CA GLY A 71 -3.01 -0.96 11.11
C GLY A 71 -4.05 -0.35 10.17
N TYR A 72 -4.63 -1.18 9.30
CA TYR A 72 -5.70 -0.75 8.41
C TYR A 72 -7.03 -0.48 9.11
N ALA A 73 -7.38 -1.30 10.11
CA ALA A 73 -8.59 -1.12 10.92
C ALA A 73 -8.55 0.13 11.80
N ARG A 74 -7.36 0.57 12.24
CA ARG A 74 -7.17 1.82 13.01
C ARG A 74 -7.48 3.09 12.21
N GLY A 75 -7.46 3.02 10.88
CA GLY A 75 -7.79 4.17 10.02
C GLY A 75 -6.72 5.26 10.00
N GLY A 76 -7.04 6.38 9.35
CA GLY A 76 -6.17 7.55 9.25
C GLY A 76 -4.80 7.25 8.63
N VAL A 77 -3.75 7.78 9.25
CA VAL A 77 -2.35 7.61 8.79
C VAL A 77 -1.91 6.14 8.86
N ASP A 78 -2.32 5.41 9.88
CA ASP A 78 -1.92 4.01 10.07
C ASP A 78 -2.45 3.14 8.91
N ALA A 79 -3.68 3.42 8.45
CA ALA A 79 -4.25 2.76 7.28
C ALA A 79 -3.49 3.09 5.98
N ILE A 80 -3.07 4.35 5.79
CA ILE A 80 -2.28 4.76 4.61
C ILE A 80 -0.95 4.01 4.54
N LEU A 81 -0.31 3.79 5.68
CA LEU A 81 0.97 3.06 5.77
C LEU A 81 0.78 1.56 5.56
N ALA A 82 -0.25 0.97 6.19
CA ALA A 82 -0.55 -0.46 6.08
C ALA A 82 -0.96 -0.89 4.66
N LEU A 83 -1.62 0.00 3.90
CA LEU A 83 -2.16 -0.29 2.56
C LEU A 83 -1.13 -0.87 1.59
N ARG A 84 0.11 -0.34 1.56
CA ARG A 84 1.14 -0.86 0.67
C ARG A 84 1.55 -2.29 1.05
N GLY A 85 1.66 -2.57 2.34
CA GLY A 85 1.98 -3.92 2.83
C GLY A 85 0.89 -4.92 2.45
N LEU A 86 -0.37 -4.58 2.68
CA LEU A 86 -1.51 -5.43 2.30
C LEU A 86 -1.53 -5.68 0.79
N PHE A 87 -1.40 -4.64 -0.02
CA PHE A 87 -1.40 -4.79 -1.48
C PHE A 87 -0.24 -5.68 -1.98
N MET A 88 0.94 -5.59 -1.36
CA MET A 88 2.07 -6.47 -1.68
C MET A 88 1.76 -7.93 -1.31
N LEU A 89 1.13 -8.18 -0.16
CA LEU A 89 0.68 -9.53 0.21
C LEU A 89 -0.40 -10.06 -0.75
N MET A 90 -1.33 -9.21 -1.19
CA MET A 90 -2.37 -9.59 -2.15
C MET A 90 -1.78 -9.96 -3.51
N THR A 91 -0.84 -9.16 -4.00
CA THR A 91 -0.27 -9.32 -5.35
C THR A 91 0.84 -10.37 -5.44
N GLN A 92 1.68 -10.53 -4.41
CA GLN A 92 2.85 -11.41 -4.45
C GLN A 92 2.70 -12.69 -3.64
N HIS A 93 1.79 -12.71 -2.67
CA HIS A 93 1.59 -13.85 -1.76
C HIS A 93 0.15 -14.37 -1.78
N ASN A 94 -0.64 -13.98 -2.80
CA ASN A 94 -2.02 -14.43 -3.03
C ASN A 94 -2.93 -14.29 -1.81
N LEU A 95 -2.72 -13.23 -1.00
CA LEU A 95 -3.63 -12.92 0.10
C LEU A 95 -4.98 -12.46 -0.45
N GLU A 96 -6.04 -13.16 -0.09
CA GLU A 96 -7.41 -12.70 -0.33
C GLU A 96 -7.84 -11.79 0.82
N TYR A 97 -7.87 -10.47 0.57
CA TYR A 97 -8.39 -9.51 1.54
C TYR A 97 -9.79 -9.04 1.13
N PRO A 98 -10.85 -9.50 1.82
CA PRO A 98 -12.22 -9.14 1.45
C PRO A 98 -12.42 -7.63 1.59
N ASN A 99 -13.17 -7.04 0.65
CA ASN A 99 -13.53 -5.62 0.67
C ASN A 99 -12.34 -4.64 0.70
N PHE A 100 -11.18 -5.01 0.14
CA PHE A 100 -10.03 -4.11 0.01
C PHE A 100 -10.40 -2.76 -0.62
N TYR A 101 -11.02 -2.76 -1.79
CA TYR A 101 -11.37 -1.53 -2.50
C TYR A 101 -12.48 -0.69 -1.83
N PRO A 102 -13.57 -1.29 -1.30
CA PRO A 102 -14.52 -0.55 -0.47
C PRO A 102 -13.88 0.17 0.71
N ARG A 103 -12.91 -0.45 1.40
CA ARG A 103 -12.17 0.21 2.46
C ARG A 103 -11.16 1.22 1.93
N LEU A 104 -10.50 0.97 0.80
CA LEU A 104 -9.62 1.94 0.15
C LEU A 104 -10.40 3.21 -0.21
N TYR A 105 -11.65 3.03 -0.65
CA TYR A 105 -12.57 4.12 -0.91
C TYR A 105 -12.86 4.91 0.36
N SER A 106 -13.10 4.28 1.52
CA SER A 106 -13.35 5.00 2.77
C SER A 106 -12.14 5.82 3.24
N VAL A 107 -10.92 5.32 3.04
CA VAL A 107 -9.66 6.00 3.38
C VAL A 107 -9.40 7.26 2.52
N LEU A 108 -9.97 7.33 1.31
CA LEU A 108 -9.85 8.48 0.42
C LEU A 108 -10.63 9.69 0.95
N THR A 109 -10.04 10.44 1.88
CA THR A 109 -10.65 11.60 2.53
C THR A 109 -9.91 12.89 2.17
N LEU A 110 -10.46 14.04 2.56
CA LEU A 110 -9.80 15.34 2.38
C LEU A 110 -8.44 15.37 3.10
N ASP A 111 -8.38 14.82 4.31
CA ASP A 111 -7.14 14.73 5.10
C ASP A 111 -6.09 13.84 4.42
N ALA A 112 -6.49 12.77 3.72
CA ALA A 112 -5.56 11.94 2.94
C ALA A 112 -4.93 12.69 1.76
N LEU A 113 -5.63 13.67 1.17
CA LEU A 113 -5.14 14.46 0.02
C LEU A 113 -4.39 15.74 0.42
N CYS A 114 -4.78 16.35 1.53
CA CYS A 114 -4.20 17.60 2.01
C CYS A 114 -3.20 17.42 3.17
N GLY A 115 -3.20 16.25 3.81
CA GLY A 115 -2.37 15.96 4.97
C GLY A 115 -0.89 15.70 4.65
N PRO A 116 -0.07 15.47 5.69
CA PRO A 116 1.39 15.38 5.57
C PRO A 116 1.84 14.16 4.75
N HIS A 117 1.05 13.09 4.71
CA HIS A 117 1.38 11.85 4.00
C HIS A 117 0.77 11.75 2.59
N ARG A 118 0.25 12.87 2.06
CA ARG A 118 -0.46 12.92 0.76
C ARG A 118 0.33 12.35 -0.42
N ALA A 119 1.64 12.61 -0.48
CA ALA A 119 2.48 12.14 -1.59
C ALA A 119 2.61 10.61 -1.57
N THR A 120 2.83 10.04 -0.38
CA THR A 120 2.90 8.59 -0.17
C THR A 120 1.56 7.93 -0.49
N PHE A 121 0.45 8.51 -0.01
CA PHE A 121 -0.89 8.02 -0.29
C PHE A 121 -1.21 8.07 -1.79
N ALA A 122 -0.96 9.19 -2.47
CA ALA A 122 -1.19 9.34 -3.91
C ALA A 122 -0.40 8.32 -4.74
N ARG A 123 0.86 8.07 -4.38
CA ARG A 123 1.68 7.04 -5.03
C ARG A 123 1.09 5.65 -4.84
N HIS A 124 0.65 5.31 -3.62
CA HIS A 124 0.00 4.01 -3.36
C HIS A 124 -1.31 3.89 -4.13
N LEU A 125 -2.16 4.92 -4.12
CA LEU A 125 -3.44 4.95 -4.82
C LEU A 125 -3.26 4.78 -6.34
N ALA A 126 -2.27 5.45 -6.94
CA ALA A 126 -1.96 5.31 -8.36
C ALA A 126 -1.60 3.85 -8.72
N ILE A 127 -0.82 3.17 -7.88
CA ILE A 127 -0.46 1.75 -8.07
C ILE A 127 -1.69 0.84 -7.91
N PHE A 128 -2.56 1.11 -6.94
CA PHE A 128 -3.74 0.27 -6.72
C PHE A 128 -4.74 0.38 -7.87
N LEU A 129 -4.90 1.60 -8.41
CA LEU A 129 -5.81 1.87 -9.53
C LEU A 129 -5.21 1.53 -10.90
N SER A 130 -3.89 1.27 -11.00
CA SER A 130 -3.27 0.78 -12.25
C SER A 130 -3.46 -0.72 -12.49
N SER A 131 -4.09 -1.43 -11.56
CA SER A 131 -4.35 -2.86 -11.69
C SER A 131 -5.39 -3.13 -12.79
N THR A 132 -5.08 -4.07 -13.70
CA THR A 132 -5.89 -4.38 -14.89
C THR A 132 -7.18 -5.15 -14.57
N GLY A 133 -7.24 -5.82 -13.42
CA GLY A 133 -8.40 -6.62 -12.99
C GLY A 133 -9.56 -5.82 -12.37
N LEU A 134 -9.58 -4.49 -12.52
CA LEU A 134 -10.58 -3.65 -11.86
C LEU A 134 -11.83 -3.42 -12.71
N PRO A 135 -13.03 -3.59 -12.13
CA PRO A 135 -14.26 -3.34 -12.85
C PRO A 135 -14.45 -1.82 -13.05
N ALA A 136 -15.02 -1.45 -14.21
CA ALA A 136 -15.14 -0.04 -14.61
C ALA A 136 -15.94 0.83 -13.63
N TYR A 137 -16.97 0.27 -12.97
CA TYR A 137 -17.78 1.01 -11.99
C TYR A 137 -16.95 1.46 -10.78
N LEU A 138 -15.99 0.65 -10.37
CA LEU A 138 -15.13 0.91 -9.21
C LEU A 138 -14.21 2.07 -9.53
N ILE A 139 -13.58 2.03 -10.70
CA ILE A 139 -12.71 3.10 -11.20
C ILE A 139 -13.50 4.40 -11.31
N ALA A 140 -14.70 4.35 -11.87
CA ALA A 140 -15.58 5.52 -11.98
C ALA A 140 -15.94 6.11 -10.60
N ALA A 141 -16.19 5.27 -9.59
CA ALA A 141 -16.46 5.73 -8.23
C ALA A 141 -15.26 6.47 -7.62
N PHE A 142 -14.03 5.94 -7.78
CA PHE A 142 -12.81 6.60 -7.32
C PHE A 142 -12.57 7.93 -8.04
N VAL A 143 -12.69 7.96 -9.36
CA VAL A 143 -12.55 9.20 -10.16
C VAL A 143 -13.56 10.25 -9.71
N LYS A 144 -14.84 9.86 -9.53
CA LYS A 144 -15.87 10.80 -9.08
C LYS A 144 -15.60 11.33 -7.67
N ARG A 145 -15.11 10.48 -6.76
CA ARG A 145 -14.73 10.90 -5.40
C ARG A 145 -13.53 11.84 -5.41
N LEU A 146 -12.49 11.55 -6.20
CA LEU A 146 -11.34 12.45 -6.38
C LEU A 146 -11.79 13.83 -6.90
N ALA A 147 -12.66 13.85 -7.92
CA ALA A 147 -13.19 15.10 -8.46
C ALA A 147 -13.99 15.90 -7.43
N ARG A 148 -14.82 15.24 -6.59
CA ARG A 148 -15.54 15.92 -5.50
C ARG A 148 -14.60 16.46 -4.42
N LEU A 149 -13.58 15.70 -4.04
CA LEU A 149 -12.59 16.14 -3.06
C LEU A 149 -11.73 17.29 -3.59
N ALA A 150 -11.45 17.32 -4.89
CA ALA A 150 -10.71 18.41 -5.52
C ALA A 150 -11.40 19.77 -5.37
N LEU A 151 -12.75 19.80 -5.33
CA LEU A 151 -13.53 21.03 -5.12
C LEU A 151 -13.40 21.59 -3.69
N LEU A 152 -13.09 20.74 -2.71
CA LEU A 152 -12.99 21.10 -1.29
C LEU A 152 -11.53 21.24 -0.82
N ALA A 153 -10.58 20.70 -1.57
CA ALA A 153 -9.18 20.66 -1.22
C ALA A 153 -8.49 22.02 -1.40
N SER A 154 -7.36 22.19 -0.71
CA SER A 154 -6.43 23.29 -0.99
C SER A 154 -5.94 23.23 -2.44
N PRO A 155 -5.47 24.33 -3.05
CA PRO A 155 -5.04 24.34 -4.45
C PRO A 155 -4.05 23.23 -4.81
N SER A 156 -3.12 22.94 -3.88
CA SER A 156 -2.16 21.85 -4.03
C SER A 156 -2.78 20.44 -3.95
N GLY A 157 -3.78 20.23 -3.08
CA GLY A 157 -4.52 18.97 -3.01
C GLY A 157 -5.46 18.76 -4.20
N ALA A 158 -6.07 19.84 -4.69
CA ALA A 158 -6.90 19.83 -5.89
C ALA A 158 -6.08 19.44 -7.13
N ALA A 159 -4.89 20.03 -7.31
CA ALA A 159 -3.99 19.67 -8.41
C ALA A 159 -3.60 18.17 -8.36
N LEU A 160 -3.27 17.65 -7.18
CA LEU A 160 -2.95 16.24 -6.98
C LEU A 160 -4.14 15.32 -7.32
N ALA A 161 -5.33 15.66 -6.83
CA ALA A 161 -6.55 14.90 -7.09
C ALA A 161 -6.93 14.89 -8.58
N CYS A 162 -6.82 16.05 -9.26
CA CYS A 162 -7.05 16.17 -10.70
C CYS A 162 -6.03 15.35 -11.50
N ALA A 163 -4.74 15.41 -11.15
CA ALA A 163 -3.70 14.62 -11.80
C ALA A 163 -3.95 13.11 -11.66
N LEU A 164 -4.34 12.64 -10.46
CA LEU A 164 -4.70 11.25 -10.22
C LEU A 164 -5.95 10.83 -11.01
N ALA A 165 -6.99 11.67 -11.02
CA ALA A 165 -8.21 11.42 -11.78
C ALA A 165 -7.94 11.35 -13.29
N PHE A 166 -7.10 12.26 -13.82
CA PHE A 166 -6.72 12.26 -15.23
C PHE A 166 -5.92 11.02 -15.61
N ASN A 167 -4.89 10.67 -14.83
CA ASN A 167 -4.05 9.50 -15.09
C ASN A 167 -4.87 8.19 -15.03
N THR A 168 -5.83 8.10 -14.11
CA THR A 168 -6.71 6.91 -14.02
C THR A 168 -7.67 6.82 -15.20
N LEU A 169 -8.19 7.94 -15.72
CA LEU A 169 -9.00 7.98 -16.94
C LEU A 169 -8.19 7.66 -18.21
N LEU A 170 -6.91 8.01 -18.25
CA LEU A 170 -6.02 7.65 -19.35
C LEU A 170 -5.80 6.14 -19.39
N LEU A 171 -5.50 5.51 -18.24
CA LEU A 171 -5.32 4.06 -18.15
C LEU A 171 -6.58 3.28 -18.50
N HIS A 172 -7.76 3.78 -18.10
CA HIS A 172 -9.01 3.02 -18.18
C HIS A 172 -10.02 3.69 -19.12
N PRO A 173 -10.02 3.35 -20.41
CA PRO A 173 -10.89 3.99 -21.40
C PRO A 173 -12.38 3.83 -21.08
N SER A 174 -12.77 2.74 -20.42
CA SER A 174 -14.14 2.47 -19.98
C SER A 174 -14.70 3.54 -19.04
N ALA A 175 -13.84 4.25 -18.30
CA ALA A 175 -14.25 5.31 -17.38
C ALA A 175 -14.35 6.70 -18.07
N ARG A 176 -13.93 6.84 -19.34
CA ARG A 176 -13.96 8.13 -20.07
C ARG A 176 -15.37 8.65 -20.35
N VAL A 177 -16.38 7.79 -20.22
CA VAL A 177 -17.81 8.16 -20.22
C VAL A 177 -18.12 9.24 -19.17
N LEU A 178 -17.33 9.35 -18.10
CA LEU A 178 -17.46 10.40 -17.09
C LEU A 178 -17.10 11.81 -17.60
N VAL A 179 -16.26 11.90 -18.63
CA VAL A 179 -15.84 13.17 -19.24
C VAL A 179 -16.76 13.54 -20.39
N HIS A 180 -16.96 12.58 -21.29
CA HIS A 180 -17.83 12.77 -22.45
C HIS A 180 -18.78 11.59 -22.55
N ARG A 181 -20.08 11.88 -22.44
CA ARG A 181 -21.14 10.92 -22.71
C ARG A 181 -21.74 11.28 -24.06
N SER A 182 -21.47 10.46 -25.07
CA SER A 182 -22.24 10.54 -26.31
C SER A 182 -23.67 10.15 -25.97
N LEU A 183 -24.57 11.14 -26.02
CA LEU A 183 -25.99 10.84 -26.05
C LEU A 183 -26.22 10.01 -27.32
N PRO A 184 -26.89 8.85 -27.26
CA PRO A 184 -27.41 8.27 -28.47
C PRO A 184 -28.26 9.37 -29.13
N ALA A 185 -27.99 9.67 -30.40
CA ALA A 185 -28.85 10.51 -31.21
C ALA A 185 -30.28 10.05 -30.92
N ALA A 186 -31.15 11.00 -30.56
CA ALA A 186 -32.50 10.76 -30.10
C ALA A 186 -33.08 9.56 -30.85
N ALA A 187 -33.57 8.56 -30.10
CA ALA A 187 -34.47 7.59 -30.68
C ALA A 187 -35.63 8.41 -31.29
N GLU A 188 -35.53 8.69 -32.58
CA GLU A 188 -36.61 9.22 -33.40
C GLU A 188 -37.74 8.21 -33.26
N ARG A 189 -38.72 8.56 -32.43
CA ARG A 189 -40.04 7.97 -32.33
C ARG A 189 -41.03 9.09 -32.30
#